data_AF-A0A3P5X9R3-F1
#
_entry.id   AF-A0A3P5X9R3-F1
#
_cell.length_a   1.000
_cell.length_b   1.000
_cell.length_c   1.000
_cell.angle_alpha   90.00
_cell.angle_beta   90.00
_cell.angle_gamma   90.00
#
_symmetry.space_group_name_H-M   'P 1'
#
loop_
_entity.id
_entity.type
_entity.pdbx_description
1 polymer ?
#
loop_
_entity_poly.entity_id
_entity_poly.type
_entity_poly.pdbx_seq_one_letter_code
_entity_poly.pdbx_strand_id
1 'polypeptide(L)'
;MGDYLIELVEELLNPKNLVSGLFILGGAYLGALLAGKSTLKATKEELSYAMYVERVEKTERKSKSEQLIISYLKQIKSSITKLDFLVSEDSNGMNVYDTHDFISEIEFEMNHIGKLKNSINNIPMEYLMVPWFEKIQVVIQQISQLESEINIYFSKSGDKTLVVDNIKSSLALIDEKAGEVEDSISGSKQYTRMMDSVFAERYEKEEKKYNKL
;
A
#
# COMPACT_ATOMS: atom_id res chain seq x y z
N MET A 1 -18.27 -52.81 -59.86
CA MET A 1 -17.92 -52.19 -58.56
C MET A 1 -16.45 -52.39 -58.16
N GLY A 2 -15.66 -53.22 -58.86
CA GLY A 2 -14.21 -53.35 -58.59
C GLY A 2 -13.34 -52.26 -59.24
N ASP A 3 -13.70 -51.81 -60.45
CA ASP A 3 -12.84 -50.88 -61.23
C ASP A 3 -12.78 -49.46 -60.64
N TYR A 4 -13.85 -48.98 -60.02
CA TYR A 4 -13.88 -47.67 -59.34
C TYR A 4 -12.94 -47.59 -58.14
N LEU A 5 -12.67 -48.71 -57.45
CA LEU A 5 -11.74 -48.72 -56.32
C LEU A 5 -10.29 -48.76 -56.78
N ILE A 6 -10.02 -49.32 -57.96
CA ILE A 6 -8.66 -49.38 -58.53
C ILE A 6 -8.27 -48.02 -59.11
N GLU A 7 -9.18 -47.35 -59.82
CA GLU A 7 -8.96 -46.02 -60.39
C GLU A 7 -8.77 -44.96 -59.30
N LEU A 8 -9.55 -45.04 -58.20
CA LEU A 8 -9.38 -44.15 -57.03
C LEU A 8 -8.03 -44.37 -56.32
N VAL A 9 -7.55 -45.61 -56.27
CA VAL A 9 -6.26 -45.97 -55.65
C VAL A 9 -5.09 -45.52 -56.53
N GLU A 10 -5.18 -45.61 -57.86
CA GLU A 10 -4.17 -45.08 -58.78
C GLU A 10 -4.11 -43.54 -58.76
N GLU A 11 -5.26 -42.86 -58.61
CA GLU A 11 -5.31 -41.40 -58.50
C GLU A 11 -4.73 -40.88 -57.17
N LEU A 12 -4.92 -41.64 -56.07
CA LEU A 12 -4.34 -41.39 -54.75
C LEU A 12 -2.84 -41.69 -54.66
N LEU A 13 -2.35 -42.70 -55.40
CA LEU A 13 -0.92 -43.06 -55.47
C LEU A 13 -0.13 -42.25 -56.50
N ASN A 14 -0.77 -41.29 -57.18
CA ASN A 14 -0.09 -40.41 -58.12
C ASN A 14 0.94 -39.56 -57.36
N PRO A 15 2.24 -39.64 -57.67
CA PRO A 15 3.31 -39.00 -56.88
C PRO A 15 3.14 -37.48 -56.78
N LYS A 16 2.47 -36.84 -57.74
CA LYS A 16 2.12 -35.41 -57.68
C LYS A 16 1.12 -35.08 -56.57
N ASN A 17 0.13 -35.95 -56.34
CA ASN A 17 -0.89 -35.77 -55.30
C ASN A 17 -0.31 -36.05 -53.90
N LEU A 18 0.56 -37.05 -53.78
CA LEU A 18 1.30 -37.34 -52.54
C LEU A 18 2.24 -36.20 -52.13
N VAL A 19 3.01 -35.65 -53.07
CA VAL A 19 3.91 -34.52 -52.81
C VAL A 19 3.13 -33.25 -52.47
N SER A 20 2.04 -32.96 -53.19
CA SER A 20 1.18 -31.81 -52.90
C SER A 20 0.52 -31.92 -51.52
N GLY A 21 0.07 -33.12 -51.13
CA GLY A 21 -0.47 -33.39 -49.80
C GLY A 21 0.57 -33.17 -48.68
N LEU A 22 1.81 -33.61 -48.88
CA LEU A 22 2.91 -33.38 -47.95
C LEU A 22 3.28 -31.89 -47.80
N PHE A 23 3.25 -31.12 -48.90
CA PHE A 23 3.48 -29.67 -48.86
C PHE A 23 2.35 -28.93 -48.12
N ILE A 24 1.09 -29.31 -48.34
CA ILE A 24 -0.06 -28.71 -47.64
C ILE A 24 -0.02 -29.03 -46.14
N LEU A 25 0.27 -30.28 -45.77
CA LEU A 25 0.38 -30.69 -44.37
C LEU A 25 1.59 -30.05 -43.68
N GLY A 26 2.74 -29.96 -44.36
CA GLY A 26 3.93 -29.28 -43.86
C GLY A 26 3.73 -27.78 -43.69
N GLY A 27 3.05 -27.13 -44.64
CA GLY A 27 2.68 -25.71 -44.56
C GLY A 27 1.68 -25.42 -43.44
N ALA A 28 0.68 -26.29 -43.25
CA ALA A 28 -0.28 -26.19 -42.14
C ALA A 28 0.40 -26.40 -40.78
N TYR A 29 1.32 -27.36 -40.67
CA TYR A 29 2.09 -27.60 -39.44
C TYR A 29 3.00 -26.42 -39.09
N LEU A 30 3.71 -25.86 -40.07
CA LEU A 30 4.54 -24.67 -39.86
C LEU A 30 3.71 -23.43 -39.55
N GLY A 31 2.56 -23.25 -40.22
CA GLY A 31 1.60 -22.20 -39.93
C GLY A 31 1.05 -22.29 -38.51
N ALA A 32 0.68 -23.49 -38.05
CA ALA A 32 0.22 -23.74 -36.68
C ALA A 32 1.34 -23.52 -35.64
N LEU A 33 2.58 -23.90 -35.95
CA LEU A 33 3.74 -23.64 -35.09
C LEU A 33 4.06 -22.15 -34.96
N LEU A 34 4.00 -21.41 -36.07
CA LEU A 34 4.23 -19.97 -36.08
C LEU A 34 3.09 -19.22 -35.37
N ALA A 35 1.84 -19.61 -35.64
CA ALA A 35 0.66 -19.08 -34.95
C ALA A 35 0.73 -19.37 -33.45
N GLY A 36 1.07 -20.60 -33.06
CA GLY A 36 1.27 -20.99 -31.67
C GLY A 36 2.35 -20.15 -30.98
N LYS A 37 3.50 -19.93 -31.64
CA LYS A 37 4.57 -19.05 -31.12
C LYS A 37 4.11 -17.59 -31.00
N SER A 38 3.37 -17.06 -31.97
CA SER A 38 2.85 -15.69 -31.90
C SER A 38 1.81 -15.53 -30.80
N THR A 39 0.91 -16.50 -30.61
CA THR A 39 -0.09 -16.46 -29.54
C THR A 39 0.57 -16.59 -28.17
N LEU A 40 1.58 -17.45 -28.02
CA LEU A 40 2.37 -17.55 -26.77
C LEU A 40 3.13 -16.25 -26.46
N LYS A 41 3.64 -15.58 -27.49
CA LYS A 41 4.29 -14.28 -27.33
C LYS A 41 3.27 -13.21 -26.90
N ALA A 42 2.13 -13.10 -27.59
CA ALA A 42 1.09 -12.14 -27.27
C ALA A 42 0.51 -12.36 -25.86
N THR A 43 0.21 -13.60 -25.47
CA THR A 43 -0.28 -13.92 -24.11
C THR A 43 0.76 -13.64 -23.03
N LYS A 44 2.05 -13.89 -23.29
CA LYS A 44 3.13 -13.51 -22.38
C LYS A 44 3.24 -11.99 -22.24
N GLU A 45 3.07 -11.26 -23.35
CA GLU A 45 3.07 -9.79 -23.37
C GLU A 45 1.87 -9.23 -22.61
N GLU A 46 0.65 -9.73 -22.83
CA GLU A 46 -0.56 -9.38 -22.07
C GLU A 46 -0.41 -9.67 -20.58
N LEU A 47 0.12 -10.84 -20.22
CA LEU A 47 0.39 -11.18 -18.81
C LEU A 47 1.41 -10.22 -18.19
N SER A 48 2.47 -9.88 -18.91
CA SER A 48 3.48 -8.93 -18.41
C SER A 48 2.91 -7.53 -18.22
N TYR A 49 2.01 -7.09 -19.11
CA TYR A 49 1.32 -5.82 -18.98
C TYR A 49 0.35 -5.82 -17.80
N ALA A 50 -0.45 -6.88 -17.62
CA ALA A 50 -1.35 -7.01 -16.49
C ALA A 50 -0.59 -6.97 -15.15
N MET A 51 0.53 -7.71 -15.05
CA MET A 51 1.40 -7.67 -13.88
C MET A 51 2.02 -6.29 -13.62
N TYR A 52 2.32 -5.54 -14.67
CA TYR A 52 2.83 -4.17 -14.55
C TYR A 52 1.76 -3.23 -14.02
N VAL A 53 0.56 -3.23 -14.62
CA VAL A 53 -0.56 -2.39 -14.17
C VAL A 53 -0.90 -2.67 -12.71
N GLU A 54 -1.00 -3.94 -12.32
CA GLU A 54 -1.25 -4.34 -10.93
C GLU A 54 -0.15 -3.81 -9.97
N ARG A 55 1.12 -3.87 -10.39
CA ARG A 55 2.23 -3.34 -9.60
C ARG A 55 2.16 -1.82 -9.44
N VAL A 56 1.84 -1.10 -10.50
CA VAL A 56 1.68 0.36 -10.47
C VAL A 56 0.53 0.74 -9.55
N GLU A 57 -0.63 0.10 -9.70
CA GLU A 57 -1.79 0.35 -8.84
C GLU A 57 -1.48 0.06 -7.36
N LYS A 58 -0.78 -1.05 -7.07
CA LYS A 58 -0.37 -1.40 -5.71
C LYS A 58 0.59 -0.37 -5.13
N THR A 59 1.52 0.14 -5.94
CA THR A 59 2.49 1.18 -5.54
C THR A 59 1.78 2.51 -5.29
N GLU A 60 0.82 2.87 -6.13
CA GLU A 60 0.02 4.08 -5.96
C GLU A 60 -0.84 4.01 -4.69
N ARG A 61 -1.55 2.89 -4.47
CA ARG A 61 -2.34 2.66 -3.24
C ARG A 61 -1.47 2.75 -2.00
N LYS A 62 -0.29 2.11 -2.02
CA LYS A 62 0.68 2.17 -0.93
C LYS A 62 1.15 3.61 -0.65
N SER A 63 1.50 4.37 -1.68
CA SER A 63 1.88 5.79 -1.55
C SER A 63 0.75 6.66 -0.99
N LYS A 64 -0.50 6.42 -1.38
CA LYS A 64 -1.67 7.10 -0.81
C LYS A 64 -1.85 6.76 0.67
N SER A 65 -1.76 5.49 1.04
CA SER A 65 -1.81 5.05 2.44
C SER A 65 -0.71 5.68 3.29
N GLU A 66 0.53 5.76 2.78
CA GLU A 66 1.64 6.45 3.44
C GLU A 66 1.33 7.91 3.75
N GLN A 67 0.78 8.65 2.79
CA GLN A 67 0.43 10.06 2.99
C GLN A 67 -0.69 10.23 4.01
N LEU A 68 -1.68 9.33 4.00
CA LEU A 68 -2.75 9.33 4.98
C LEU A 68 -2.21 9.09 6.39
N ILE A 69 -1.32 8.12 6.58
CA ILE A 69 -0.71 7.80 7.87
C ILE A 69 0.07 9.01 8.39
N ILE A 70 0.94 9.61 7.57
CA ILE A 70 1.68 10.81 7.98
C ILE A 70 0.71 11.93 8.38
N SER A 71 -0.35 12.14 7.61
CA SER A 71 -1.36 13.16 7.92
C SER A 71 -2.03 12.90 9.28
N TYR A 72 -2.42 11.66 9.56
CA TYR A 72 -3.04 11.30 10.83
C TYR A 72 -2.06 11.40 12.01
N LEU A 73 -0.81 10.97 11.84
CA LEU A 73 0.23 11.10 12.87
C LEU A 73 0.51 12.57 13.22
N LYS A 74 0.57 13.46 12.22
CA LYS A 74 0.72 14.90 12.45
C LYS A 74 -0.45 15.50 13.22
N GLN A 75 -1.67 15.10 12.89
CA GLN A 75 -2.86 15.53 13.62
C GLN A 75 -2.85 15.01 15.06
N ILE A 76 -2.42 13.77 15.28
CA ILE A 76 -2.24 13.19 16.63
C ILE A 76 -1.21 14.01 17.42
N LYS A 77 -0.02 14.28 16.86
CA LYS A 77 1.01 15.12 17.51
C LYS A 77 0.47 16.50 17.88
N SER A 78 -0.30 17.12 17.00
CA SER A 78 -0.93 18.43 17.27
C SER A 78 -1.93 18.37 18.43
N SER A 79 -2.82 17.38 18.44
CA SER A 79 -3.78 17.20 19.55
C SER A 79 -3.07 16.83 20.86
N ILE A 80 -1.98 16.07 20.79
CA ILE A 80 -1.12 15.74 21.94
C ILE A 80 -0.47 16.99 22.53
N THR A 81 0.07 17.86 21.68
CA THR A 81 0.66 19.14 22.13
C THR A 81 -0.39 20.00 22.83
N LYS A 82 -1.61 20.03 22.30
CA LYS A 82 -2.71 20.76 22.92
C LYS A 82 -3.14 20.13 24.25
N LEU A 83 -3.19 18.79 24.34
CA LEU A 83 -3.47 18.09 25.59
C LEU A 83 -2.42 18.38 26.67
N ASP A 84 -1.13 18.38 26.33
CA ASP A 84 -0.06 18.71 27.28
C ASP A 84 -0.26 20.12 27.87
N PHE A 85 -0.59 21.08 27.01
CA PHE A 85 -0.93 22.44 27.43
C PHE A 85 -2.15 22.46 28.37
N LEU A 86 -3.28 21.87 27.95
CA LEU A 86 -4.52 21.87 28.73
C LEU A 86 -4.35 21.21 30.11
N VAL A 87 -3.69 20.06 30.17
CA VAL A 87 -3.44 19.32 31.41
C VAL A 87 -2.48 20.09 32.33
N SER A 88 -1.46 20.74 31.76
CA SER A 88 -0.53 21.57 32.52
C SER A 88 -1.20 22.82 33.09
N GLU A 89 -2.05 23.50 32.33
CA GLU A 89 -2.77 24.69 32.79
C GLU A 89 -3.80 24.34 33.88
N ASP A 90 -4.60 23.28 33.69
CA ASP A 90 -5.58 22.84 34.68
C ASP A 90 -4.92 22.42 36.01
N SER A 91 -3.77 21.74 35.93
CA SER A 91 -3.03 21.30 37.13
C SER A 91 -2.32 22.44 37.87
N ASN A 92 -1.85 23.47 37.17
CA ASN A 92 -1.20 24.64 37.79
C ASN A 92 -2.19 25.65 38.38
N GLY A 93 -3.50 25.47 38.16
CA GLY A 93 -4.54 26.35 38.69
C GLY A 93 -4.49 27.78 38.13
N MET A 94 -3.75 28.00 37.05
CA MET A 94 -3.70 29.28 36.36
C MET A 94 -4.84 29.34 35.35
N ASN A 95 -6.05 29.64 35.81
CA ASN A 95 -7.13 29.99 34.91
C ASN A 95 -6.91 31.43 34.40
N VAL A 96 -5.92 31.62 33.51
CA VAL A 96 -5.59 32.95 32.94
C VAL A 96 -6.81 33.56 32.23
N TYR A 97 -7.78 32.74 31.83
CA TYR A 97 -8.91 33.14 31.00
C TYR A 97 -10.28 33.14 31.70
N ASP A 98 -10.39 32.71 32.97
CA ASP A 98 -11.62 32.71 33.81
C ASP A 98 -12.93 32.18 33.16
N THR A 99 -12.85 31.56 31.98
CA THR A 99 -14.01 31.25 31.10
C THR A 99 -13.89 29.95 30.30
N HIS A 100 -12.81 29.17 30.45
CA HIS A 100 -12.63 27.92 29.70
C HIS A 100 -12.77 26.68 30.58
N ASP A 101 -13.66 25.77 30.17
CA ASP A 101 -13.81 24.45 30.77
C ASP A 101 -12.75 23.52 30.18
N PHE A 102 -11.57 23.51 30.80
CA PHE A 102 -10.42 22.68 30.39
C PHE A 102 -10.79 21.20 30.27
N ILE A 103 -11.70 20.70 31.13
CA ILE A 103 -12.15 19.30 31.10
C ILE A 103 -12.85 19.02 29.77
N SER A 104 -13.77 19.88 29.35
CA SER A 104 -14.49 19.72 28.09
C SER A 104 -13.55 19.75 26.87
N GLU A 105 -12.49 20.54 26.90
CA GLU A 105 -11.49 20.58 25.83
C GLU A 105 -10.59 19.35 25.81
N ILE A 106 -10.17 18.85 26.98
CA ILE A 106 -9.41 17.61 27.09
C ILE A 106 -10.24 16.44 26.53
N GLU A 107 -11.53 16.36 26.88
CA GLU A 107 -12.44 15.35 26.33
C GLU A 107 -12.58 15.48 24.80
N PHE A 108 -12.69 16.70 24.29
CA PHE A 108 -12.77 16.96 22.85
C PHE A 108 -11.51 16.47 22.12
N GLU A 109 -10.32 16.85 22.59
CA GLU A 109 -9.06 16.44 21.99
C GLU A 109 -8.86 14.92 22.08
N MET A 110 -9.26 14.29 23.19
CA MET A 110 -9.19 12.83 23.31
C MET A 110 -10.13 12.10 22.37
N ASN A 111 -11.35 12.61 22.17
CA ASN A 111 -12.27 12.06 21.17
C ASN A 111 -11.70 12.23 19.75
N HIS A 112 -11.06 13.37 19.47
CA HIS A 112 -10.38 13.60 18.20
C HIS A 112 -9.23 12.60 17.98
N ILE A 113 -8.36 12.39 18.97
CA ILE A 113 -7.30 11.37 18.93
C ILE A 113 -7.89 9.97 18.73
N GLY A 114 -8.98 9.62 19.42
CA GLY A 114 -9.67 8.33 19.27
C GLY A 114 -10.18 8.10 17.85
N LYS A 115 -10.73 9.14 17.19
CA LYS A 115 -11.15 9.08 15.78
C LYS A 115 -9.97 8.86 14.83
N LEU A 116 -8.84 9.54 15.08
CA LEU A 116 -7.62 9.37 14.29
C LEU A 116 -7.02 7.96 14.48
N LYS A 117 -6.98 7.45 15.71
CA LYS A 117 -6.59 6.08 16.04
C LYS A 117 -7.42 5.05 15.25
N ASN A 118 -8.74 5.21 15.24
CA ASN A 118 -9.63 4.33 14.48
C ASN A 118 -9.40 4.43 12.97
N SER A 119 -9.15 5.65 12.47
CA SER A 119 -8.84 5.86 11.05
C SER A 119 -7.55 5.15 10.63
N ILE A 120 -6.52 5.17 11.48
CA ILE A 120 -5.26 4.44 11.25
C ILE A 120 -5.50 2.93 11.28
N ASN A 121 -6.26 2.41 12.25
CA ASN A 121 -6.58 0.97 12.36
C ASN A 121 -7.36 0.41 11.17
N ASN A 122 -8.14 1.25 10.49
CA ASN A 122 -8.92 0.85 9.32
C ASN A 122 -8.12 0.81 8.01
N ILE A 123 -6.83 1.18 8.04
CA ILE A 123 -5.97 1.10 6.85
C ILE A 123 -5.65 -0.39 6.58
N PRO A 124 -5.94 -0.90 5.37
CA PRO A 124 -5.65 -2.30 5.05
C PRO A 124 -4.17 -2.63 5.21
N MET A 125 -3.88 -3.73 5.91
CA MET A 125 -2.51 -4.17 6.19
C MET A 125 -1.71 -4.46 4.91
N GLU A 126 -2.38 -4.85 3.83
CA GLU A 126 -1.77 -5.08 2.51
C GLU A 126 -1.13 -3.82 1.88
N TYR A 127 -1.48 -2.63 2.37
CA TYR A 127 -0.93 -1.35 1.93
C TYR A 127 0.13 -0.80 2.89
N LEU A 128 0.47 -1.53 3.95
CA LEU A 128 1.46 -1.16 4.95
C LEU A 128 2.73 -2.01 4.80
N MET A 129 3.89 -1.39 4.98
CA MET A 129 5.12 -2.15 5.20
C MET A 129 5.14 -2.69 6.63
N VAL A 130 5.62 -3.92 6.82
CA VAL A 130 5.72 -4.58 8.15
C VAL A 130 6.41 -3.67 9.20
N PRO A 131 7.57 -3.03 8.92
CA PRO A 131 8.22 -2.18 9.92
C PRO A 131 7.40 -0.94 10.32
N TRP A 132 6.52 -0.46 9.44
CA TRP A 132 5.64 0.66 9.76
C TRP A 132 4.47 0.21 10.60
N PHE A 133 3.89 -0.94 10.27
CA PHE A 133 2.82 -1.52 11.05
C PHE A 133 3.25 -1.70 12.51
N GLU A 134 4.42 -2.27 12.78
CA GLU A 134 4.95 -2.43 14.14
C GLU A 134 5.04 -1.10 14.89
N LYS A 135 5.63 -0.07 14.28
CA LYS A 135 5.76 1.25 14.89
C LYS A 135 4.41 1.94 15.11
N ILE A 136 3.48 1.80 14.16
CA ILE A 136 2.11 2.31 14.29
C ILE A 136 1.37 1.62 15.44
N GLN A 137 1.54 0.31 15.61
CA GLN A 137 0.95 -0.41 16.74
C GLN A 137 1.48 0.09 18.08
N VAL A 138 2.77 0.42 18.17
CA VAL A 138 3.34 1.06 19.37
C VAL A 138 2.65 2.41 19.65
N VAL A 139 2.50 3.27 18.64
CA VAL A 139 1.78 4.55 18.79
C VAL A 139 0.34 4.33 19.27
N ILE A 140 -0.37 3.37 18.69
CA ILE A 140 -1.76 3.04 19.06
C ILE A 140 -1.85 2.52 20.49
N GLN A 141 -0.93 1.66 20.90
CA GLN A 141 -0.86 1.15 22.27
C GLN A 141 -0.66 2.30 23.27
N GLN A 142 0.23 3.23 22.96
CA GLN A 142 0.49 4.41 23.79
C GLN A 142 -0.72 5.34 23.87
N ILE A 143 -1.45 5.55 22.76
CA ILE A 143 -2.71 6.30 22.78
C ILE A 143 -3.73 5.64 23.71
N SER A 144 -3.83 4.31 23.72
CA SER A 144 -4.75 3.62 24.63
C SER A 144 -4.32 3.67 26.10
N GLN A 145 -3.01 3.77 26.38
CA GLN A 145 -2.52 4.06 27.74
C GLN A 145 -2.92 5.48 28.16
N LEU A 146 -2.70 6.47 27.27
CA LEU A 146 -3.12 7.86 27.49
C LEU A 146 -4.64 7.99 27.73
N GLU A 147 -5.48 7.27 26.97
CA GLU A 147 -6.92 7.19 27.20
C GLU A 147 -7.25 6.72 28.62
N SER A 148 -6.55 5.70 29.11
CA SER A 148 -6.72 5.21 30.48
C SER A 148 -6.29 6.23 31.52
N GLU A 149 -5.16 6.91 31.31
CA GLU A 149 -4.62 7.91 32.23
C GLU A 149 -5.53 9.14 32.33
N ILE A 150 -6.09 9.60 31.22
CA ILE A 150 -7.04 10.72 31.21
C ILE A 150 -8.38 10.32 31.84
N ASN A 151 -8.85 9.08 31.65
CA ASN A 151 -10.03 8.62 32.38
C ASN A 151 -9.80 8.61 33.91
N ILE A 152 -8.60 8.23 34.35
CA ILE A 152 -8.21 8.31 35.77
C ILE A 152 -8.18 9.78 36.22
N TYR A 153 -7.62 10.67 35.40
CA TYR A 153 -7.58 12.12 35.65
C TYR A 153 -8.98 12.70 35.95
N PHE A 154 -9.98 12.30 35.16
CA PHE A 154 -11.37 12.73 35.36
C PHE A 154 -12.06 12.10 36.57
N SER A 155 -11.67 10.87 36.95
CA SER A 155 -12.33 10.12 38.03
C SER A 155 -12.19 10.74 39.44
N LYS A 156 -11.39 11.80 39.61
CA LYS A 156 -11.05 12.44 40.90
C LYS A 156 -10.50 11.48 41.97
N SER A 157 -10.13 10.26 41.58
CA SER A 157 -9.57 9.25 42.47
C SER A 157 -8.07 9.11 42.19
N GLY A 158 -7.25 9.49 43.17
CA GLY A 158 -5.78 9.38 43.08
C GLY A 158 -5.03 10.71 43.13
N ASP A 159 -3.70 10.59 43.16
CA ASP A 159 -2.77 11.70 43.15
C ASP A 159 -2.71 12.32 41.74
N LYS A 160 -3.27 13.51 41.57
CA LYS A 160 -3.32 14.22 40.29
C LYS A 160 -1.93 14.51 39.72
N THR A 161 -0.93 14.72 40.58
CA THR A 161 0.44 15.03 40.13
C THR A 161 1.05 13.83 39.41
N LEU A 162 0.91 12.63 39.99
CA LEU A 162 1.37 11.39 39.37
C LEU A 162 0.67 11.12 38.02
N VAL A 163 -0.63 11.40 37.94
CA VAL A 163 -1.40 11.21 36.70
C VAL A 163 -0.95 12.18 35.61
N VAL A 164 -0.68 13.44 35.96
CA VAL A 164 -0.15 14.45 35.03
C VAL A 164 1.24 14.04 34.51
N ASP A 165 2.12 13.55 35.37
CA ASP A 165 3.47 13.11 34.97
C ASP A 165 3.42 11.89 34.03
N ASN A 166 2.50 10.96 34.28
CA ASN A 166 2.25 9.82 33.40
C ASN A 166 1.72 10.26 32.04
N ILE A 167 0.72 11.16 32.02
CA ILE A 167 0.19 11.75 30.78
C ILE A 167 1.33 12.38 29.98
N LYS A 168 2.16 13.22 30.60
CA LYS A 168 3.31 13.87 29.93
C LYS A 168 4.29 12.86 29.34
N SER A 169 4.58 11.79 30.08
CA SER A 169 5.46 10.72 29.63
C SER A 169 4.88 9.98 28.42
N SER A 170 3.58 9.64 28.46
CA SER A 170 2.84 9.02 27.36
C SER A 170 2.82 9.92 26.12
N LEU A 171 2.58 11.22 26.29
CA LEU A 171 2.58 12.20 25.20
C LEU A 171 3.95 12.31 24.52
N ALA A 172 5.04 12.39 25.30
CA ALA A 172 6.40 12.45 24.78
C ALA A 172 6.77 11.18 23.98
N LEU A 173 6.39 10.01 24.49
CA LEU A 173 6.67 8.74 23.82
C LEU A 173 5.90 8.61 22.50
N ILE A 174 4.64 9.07 22.46
CA ILE A 174 3.86 9.10 21.20
C ILE A 174 4.52 10.05 20.19
N ASP A 175 4.96 11.23 20.64
CA ASP A 175 5.60 12.21 19.76
C ASP A 175 6.88 11.67 19.10
N GLU A 176 7.72 11.00 19.89
CA GLU A 176 8.94 10.31 19.44
C GLU A 176 8.61 9.23 18.41
N LYS A 177 7.70 8.30 18.74
CA LYS A 177 7.38 7.16 17.87
C LYS A 177 6.65 7.58 16.60
N ALA A 178 5.80 8.60 16.67
CA ALA A 178 5.19 9.20 15.49
C ALA A 178 6.27 9.81 14.57
N GLY A 179 7.25 10.52 15.13
CA GLY A 179 8.39 11.06 14.39
C GLY A 179 9.21 9.98 13.68
N GLU A 180 9.52 8.88 14.36
CA GLU A 180 10.23 7.77 13.75
C GLU A 180 9.49 7.15 12.55
N VAL A 181 8.15 7.10 12.59
CA VAL A 181 7.34 6.61 11.48
C VAL A 181 7.40 7.58 10.30
N GLU A 182 7.28 8.88 10.56
CA GLU A 182 7.40 9.93 9.53
C GLU A 182 8.76 9.88 8.83
N ASP A 183 9.85 9.72 9.58
CA ASP A 183 11.21 9.61 9.05
C ASP A 183 11.38 8.32 8.24
N SER A 184 10.84 7.20 8.73
CA SER A 184 10.91 5.91 8.04
C SER A 184 10.15 5.92 6.70
N ILE A 185 9.00 6.60 6.63
CA ILE A 185 8.23 6.76 5.39
C ILE A 185 8.92 7.76 4.46
N SER A 186 9.54 8.82 4.99
CA SER A 186 10.27 9.79 4.17
C SER A 186 11.53 9.19 3.54
N GLY A 187 12.24 8.32 4.27
CA GLY A 187 13.39 7.57 3.75
C GLY A 187 13.01 6.54 2.68
N SER A 188 11.87 5.87 2.81
CA SER A 188 11.42 4.89 1.79
C SER A 188 11.05 5.55 0.46
N LYS A 189 10.49 6.76 0.48
CA LYS A 189 10.15 7.52 -0.74
C LYS A 189 11.36 7.78 -1.64
N GLN A 190 12.55 7.96 -1.07
CA GLN A 190 13.78 8.10 -1.86
C GLN A 190 14.13 6.80 -2.60
N TYR A 191 13.98 5.65 -1.92
CA TYR A 191 14.27 4.35 -2.52
C TYR A 191 13.24 3.97 -3.61
N THR A 192 11.95 4.21 -3.37
CA THR A 192 10.89 3.93 -4.35
C THR A 192 11.05 4.77 -5.62
N ARG A 193 11.34 6.08 -5.49
CA ARG A 193 11.59 6.95 -6.66
C ARG A 193 12.79 6.50 -7.50
N MET A 194 13.83 5.97 -6.85
CA MET A 194 15.01 5.45 -7.54
C MET A 194 14.70 4.13 -8.27
N MET A 195 13.85 3.27 -7.71
CA MET A 195 13.45 2.04 -8.39
C MET A 195 12.47 2.32 -9.54
N ASP A 196 11.52 3.22 -9.36
CA ASP A 196 10.56 3.61 -10.40
C ASP A 196 11.27 4.22 -11.62
N SER A 197 12.32 5.04 -11.40
CA SER A 197 13.12 5.57 -12.51
C SER A 197 13.91 4.49 -13.24
N VAL A 198 14.50 3.53 -12.52
CA VAL A 198 15.24 2.40 -13.11
C VAL A 198 14.31 1.48 -13.92
N PHE A 199 13.10 1.24 -13.44
CA PHE A 199 12.11 0.44 -14.18
C PHE A 199 11.55 1.17 -15.38
N ALA A 200 11.23 2.46 -15.25
CA ALA A 200 10.78 3.30 -16.36
C ALA A 200 11.86 3.37 -17.47
N GLU A 201 13.14 3.51 -17.11
CA GLU A 201 14.24 3.58 -18.09
C GLU A 201 14.49 2.24 -18.80
N ARG A 202 14.29 1.11 -18.11
CA ARG A 202 14.34 -0.22 -18.76
C ARG A 202 13.17 -0.39 -19.73
N TYR A 203 11.99 0.07 -19.37
CA TYR A 203 10.81 -0.03 -20.21
C TYR A 203 10.91 0.86 -21.45
N GLU A 204 11.36 2.10 -21.30
CA GLU A 204 11.57 3.02 -22.42
C GLU A 204 12.61 2.47 -23.43
N LYS A 205 13.61 1.73 -22.94
CA LYS A 205 14.58 1.00 -23.78
C LYS A 205 13.97 -0.21 -24.50
N GLU A 206 13.03 -0.91 -23.86
CA GLU A 206 12.30 -2.00 -24.50
C GLU A 206 11.30 -1.45 -25.53
N GLU A 207 10.49 -0.46 -25.19
CA GLU A 207 9.55 0.21 -26.10
C GLU A 207 10.24 0.81 -27.35
N LYS A 208 11.41 1.45 -27.18
CA LYS A 208 12.23 1.95 -28.31
C LYS A 208 12.81 0.85 -29.21
N LYS A 209 13.00 -0.37 -28.68
CA LYS A 209 13.38 -1.54 -29.48
C LYS A 209 12.20 -2.05 -30.32
N TYR A 210 10.97 -1.91 -29.82
CA TYR A 210 9.76 -2.35 -30.51
C TYR A 210 9.34 -1.41 -31.64
N ASN A 211 9.44 -0.08 -31.46
CA ASN A 211 9.10 0.90 -32.51
C ASN A 211 10.13 0.97 -33.68
N LYS A 212 11.13 0.09 -33.69
CA LYS A 212 12.15 -0.03 -34.75
C LYS A 212 12.03 -1.33 -35.55
N LEU A 213 11.05 -2.19 -35.25
CA LEU A 213 10.68 -3.37 -36.03
C LEU A 213 9.42 -3.07 -36.86
#